data_AF-A0A351ZZR9-F1
#
_entry.id   AF-A0A351ZZR9-F1
#
_cell.length_a   1.000
_cell.length_b   1.000
_cell.length_c   1.000
_cell.angle_alpha   90.00
_cell.angle_beta   90.00
_cell.angle_gamma   90.00
#
_symmetry.space_group_name_H-M   'P 1'
#
loop_
_entity.id
_entity.type
_entity.pdbx_description
1 polymer ?
#
loop_
_entity_poly.entity_id
_entity_poly.type
_entity_poly.pdbx_seq_one_letter_code
_entity_poly.pdbx_strand_id
1 'polypeptide(L)' 'AMIPPHMTVIEALRLIKGASSREMRRLFPSLSNFSWQTGYSIMTFDHRVLPRLVAYVERQRQHHSKKR' A
#
# COMPACT_ATOMS: atom_id res chain seq x y z
N ALA A 1 6.66 7.72 0.67
CA ALA A 1 6.44 8.26 -0.68
C ALA A 1 5.70 9.59 -0.55
N MET A 2 6.14 10.62 -1.25
CA MET A 2 5.48 11.92 -1.27
C MET A 2 4.78 12.05 -2.64
N ILE A 3 3.51 12.43 -2.65
CA ILE A 3 2.74 12.62 -3.89
C ILE A 3 2.97 14.07 -4.34
N PRO A 4 3.37 14.31 -5.60
CA PRO A 4 3.50 15.67 -6.11
C PRO A 4 2.20 16.47 -5.95
N PRO A 5 2.25 17.77 -5.63
CA PRO A 5 1.07 18.55 -5.31
C PRO A 5 0.09 18.74 -6.49
N HIS A 6 0.57 18.56 -7.73
CA HIS A 6 -0.26 18.60 -8.94
C HIS A 6 -0.93 17.25 -9.27
N MET A 7 -0.64 16.20 -8.51
CA MET A 7 -1.18 14.86 -8.73
C MET A 7 -2.18 14.53 -7.62
N THR A 8 -3.36 14.06 -8.01
CA THR A 8 -4.36 13.59 -7.06
C THR A 8 -3.93 12.26 -6.44
N VAL A 9 -4.43 11.97 -5.23
CA VAL A 9 -4.12 10.69 -4.58
C VAL A 9 -4.67 9.51 -5.39
N ILE A 10 -5.79 9.68 -6.08
CA ILE A 10 -6.40 8.65 -6.92
C ILE A 10 -5.51 8.32 -8.12
N GLU A 11 -4.90 9.31 -8.77
CA GLU A 11 -3.96 9.09 -9.88
C GLU A 11 -2.74 8.30 -9.41
N ALA A 12 -2.15 8.69 -8.28
CA ALA A 12 -1.04 7.97 -7.68
C ALA A 12 -1.41 6.50 -7.37
N LEU A 13 -2.58 6.27 -6.75
CA LEU A 13 -3.06 4.93 -6.44
C LEU A 13 -3.35 4.08 -7.68
N ARG A 14 -3.90 4.68 -8.76
CA ARG A 14 -4.09 3.98 -10.04
C ARG A 14 -2.77 3.48 -10.59
N LEU A 15 -1.72 4.31 -10.58
CA LEU A 15 -0.40 3.92 -11.04
C LEU A 15 0.18 2.80 -10.17
N ILE A 16 0.14 2.94 -8.84
CA ILE A 16 0.71 1.96 -7.91
C ILE A 16 0.00 0.60 -8.05
N LYS A 17 -1.35 0.57 -7.95
CA LYS A 17 -2.12 -0.68 -8.02
C LYS A 17 -2.06 -1.30 -9.42
N GLY A 18 -2.15 -0.49 -10.47
CA GLY A 18 -2.10 -0.96 -11.85
C GLY A 18 -0.75 -1.54 -12.25
N ALA A 19 0.34 -0.80 -12.01
CA ALA A 19 1.69 -1.24 -12.36
C ALA A 19 2.10 -2.49 -11.58
N SER A 20 1.84 -2.53 -10.27
CA SER A 20 2.13 -3.72 -9.46
C SER A 20 1.26 -4.92 -9.85
N SER A 21 -0.01 -4.74 -10.21
CA SER A 21 -0.84 -5.86 -10.69
C SER A 21 -0.29 -6.46 -11.98
N ARG A 22 0.12 -5.60 -12.92
CA ARG A 22 0.77 -6.05 -14.16
C ARG A 22 2.05 -6.84 -13.85
N GLU A 23 2.87 -6.33 -12.94
CA GLU A 23 4.14 -6.96 -12.60
C GLU A 23 3.95 -8.29 -11.86
N MET A 24 3.00 -8.37 -10.93
CA MET A 24 2.64 -9.62 -10.26
C MET A 24 2.17 -10.67 -11.25
N ARG A 25 1.31 -10.31 -12.21
CA ARG A 25 0.85 -11.20 -13.28
C ARG A 25 2.00 -11.69 -14.17
N ARG A 26 3.01 -10.84 -14.40
CA ARG A 26 4.19 -11.15 -15.21
C ARG A 26 5.15 -12.09 -14.50
N LEU A 27 5.45 -11.81 -13.23
CA LEU A 27 6.42 -12.57 -12.44
C LEU A 27 5.86 -13.91 -11.94
N PHE A 28 4.54 -13.99 -11.73
CA PHE A 28 3.88 -15.16 -11.17
C PHE A 28 2.73 -15.61 -12.09
N PRO A 29 2.96 -16.59 -12.99
CA PRO A 29 1.94 -17.09 -13.89
C PRO A 29 0.69 -17.64 -13.19
N SER A 30 0.85 -18.19 -11.97
CA SER A 30 -0.25 -18.64 -11.12
C SER A 30 -1.17 -17.50 -10.65
N LEU A 31 -0.71 -16.26 -10.75
CA LEU A 31 -1.43 -15.05 -10.39
C LEU A 31 -1.88 -14.26 -11.65
N SER A 32 -2.09 -14.93 -12.78
CA SER A 32 -2.48 -14.30 -14.06
C SER A 32 -3.72 -13.39 -13.98
N ASN A 33 -4.62 -13.65 -13.04
CA ASN A 33 -5.82 -12.84 -12.78
C ASN A 33 -5.70 -11.95 -11.53
N PHE A 34 -4.49 -11.77 -10.99
CA PHE A 34 -4.28 -10.95 -9.81
C PHE A 34 -4.73 -9.51 -10.07
N SER A 35 -5.50 -9.01 -9.10
CA SER A 35 -5.88 -7.62 -8.98
C SER A 35 -5.95 -7.28 -7.50
N TRP A 36 -5.63 -6.03 -7.17
CA TRP A 36 -5.84 -5.53 -5.83
C TRP A 36 -7.33 -5.36 -5.56
N GLN A 37 -7.73 -5.50 -4.29
CA GLN A 37 -9.07 -5.12 -3.82
C GLN A 37 -9.46 -3.72 -4.31
N THR A 38 -10.74 -3.50 -4.63
CA THR A 38 -11.24 -2.19 -5.09
C THR A 38 -10.98 -1.07 -4.08
N GLY A 39 -11.20 -1.37 -2.80
CA GLY A 39 -11.02 -0.42 -1.70
C GLY A 39 -9.59 0.09 -1.54
N TYR A 40 -9.48 1.30 -0.98
CA TYR A 40 -8.22 1.88 -0.54
C TYR A 40 -8.47 2.77 0.67
N SER A 41 -7.42 3.04 1.43
CA SER A 41 -7.44 3.99 2.54
C SER A 41 -6.19 4.85 2.45
N ILE A 42 -6.34 6.13 2.77
CA ILE A 42 -5.27 7.14 2.71
C ILE A 42 -5.21 7.80 4.08
N MET A 43 -3.99 7.99 4.57
CA MET A 43 -3.73 8.70 5.82
C MET A 43 -2.56 9.64 5.62
N THR A 44 -2.72 10.89 6.04
CA THR A 44 -1.67 11.91 6.02
C THR A 44 -0.95 11.93 7.35
N PHE A 45 0.37 12.07 7.33
CA PHE A 45 1.20 12.17 8.53
C PHE A 45 2.42 13.06 8.28
N ASP A 46 2.98 13.61 9.35
CA ASP A 46 4.24 14.36 9.31
C ASP A 46 5.41 13.40 8.99
N HIS A 47 6.31 13.80 8.10
CA HIS A 47 7.50 13.03 7.77
C HIS A 47 8.34 12.64 9.01
N ARG A 48 8.36 13.49 10.03
CA ARG A 48 9.09 13.25 11.29
C ARG A 48 8.59 12.02 12.04
N VAL A 49 7.32 11.63 11.87
CA VAL A 49 6.75 10.46 12.55
C VAL A 49 6.88 9.17 11.74
N LEU A 50 7.40 9.23 10.51
CA LEU A 50 7.52 8.07 9.62
C LEU A 50 8.28 6.89 10.26
N PRO A 51 9.43 7.07 10.94
CA PRO A 51 10.12 5.94 11.58
C PRO A 51 9.27 5.24 12.64
N ARG A 52 8.50 6.02 13.42
CA ARG A 52 7.59 5.49 14.44
C ARG A 52 6.41 4.77 13.81
N LEU A 53 5.89 5.27 12.69
CA LEU A 53 4.78 4.66 11.97
C LEU A 53 5.18 3.31 11.36
N VAL A 54 6.36 3.21 10.75
CA VAL A 54 6.90 1.94 10.23
C VAL A 54 6.99 0.91 11.36
N ALA A 55 7.61 1.29 12.48
CA ALA A 55 7.72 0.41 13.64
C ALA A 55 6.35 -0.02 14.21
N TYR A 56 5.32 0.84 14.13
CA TYR A 56 3.95 0.50 14.52
C TYR A 56 3.35 -0.56 13.58
N VAL A 57 3.47 -0.37 12.26
CA VAL A 57 2.91 -1.28 11.25
C VAL A 57 3.56 -2.66 11.31
N GLU A 58 4.89 -2.75 11.48
CA GLU A 58 5.59 -4.03 11.61
C GLU A 58 5.10 -4.85 12.82
N ARG A 59 4.76 -4.17 13.91
CA ARG A 59 4.24 -4.81 15.13
C ARG A 59 2.74 -5.12 15.06
N GLN A 60 2.01 -4.63 14.05
CA GLN A 60 0.55 -4.82 13.95
C GLN A 60 0.15 -6.30 13.90
N ARG A 61 0.90 -7.12 13.15
CA ARG A 61 0.59 -8.55 13.02
C ARG A 61 0.63 -9.26 14.37
N GLN A 62 1.61 -8.94 15.21
CA GLN A 62 1.74 -9.52 16.55
C GLN A 62 0.63 -9.03 17.49
N HIS A 63 0.28 -7.75 17.40
CA HIS A 63 -0.78 -7.14 18.22
C HIS A 63 -2.17 -7.72 17.90
N HIS A 64 -2.50 -7.88 16.62
CA HIS A 64 -3.76 -8.50 16.19
C HIS A 64 -3.81 -10.00 16.49
N SER A 65 -2.67 -10.68 16.53
CA SER A 65 -2.61 -12.09 16.95
C SER A 65 -2.85 -12.29 18.45
N LYS A 66 -2.52 -11.31 19.29
CA LYS A 66 -2.71 -11.36 20.76
C LYS A 66 -4.07 -10.81 21.22
N LYS A 67 -4.79 -10.11 20.34
CA LYS A 67 -6.12 -9.54 20.60
C LYS A 67 -7.27 -10.37 20.02
N ARG A 68 -7.00 -11.59 19.57
CA ARG A 68 -8.00 -12.61 19.26
C ARG A 68 -8.13 -13.59 20.41
#